data_AF-A0AAF0ZM61-F1
#
_entry.id   AF-A0AAF0ZM61-F1
#
_cell.length_a   1.000
_cell.length_b   1.000
_cell.length_c   1.000
_cell.angle_alpha   90.00
_cell.angle_beta   90.00
_cell.angle_gamma   90.00
#
_symmetry.space_group_name_H-M   'P 1'
#
loop_
_entity.id
_entity.type
_entity.pdbx_description
1 polymer ?
#
loop_
_entity_poly.entity_id
_entity_poly.type
_entity_poly.pdbx_seq_one_letter_code
_entity_poly.pdbx_strand_id
1 'polypeptide(L)'
;MAPLPRNTLQHFTHPKHSLTLFDSNTKYSCDGCKILGIGKRYHCPECDFDLHEYCGKCPMKLSSFFHPYHSLKLVNRKPQGERRLDRFCNVCCDSIEGLFYRCEVCDFDVHPLCTQLPETLRHALHQVHPLKLLGSTESGTCVICRGACNASSWRYRCIPCGFDIHIDCVTIQCEKRTTTDRGIPTYVPPSGFDGYAYGNPYYPSPLNMHHNYMPQPQHQNHGQVQTHHGGGRIGQVMFGLVKTLGTGVFSNMIFGTDLSSFFAT
;
A
#
# COMPACT_ATOMS: atom_id res chain seq x y z
N MET A 1 25.64 19.29 21.26
CA MET A 1 24.17 19.11 21.24
C MET A 1 23.85 17.84 22.01
N ALA A 2 23.00 17.91 23.02
CA ALA A 2 22.56 16.72 23.76
C ALA A 2 21.75 15.80 22.83
N PRO A 3 21.88 14.46 22.95
CA PRO A 3 21.08 13.54 22.16
C PRO A 3 19.59 13.69 22.51
N LEU A 4 18.75 13.71 21.48
CA LEU A 4 17.30 13.78 21.65
C LEU A 4 16.80 12.54 22.42
N PRO A 5 15.72 12.67 23.22
CA PRO A 5 15.07 11.53 23.86
C PRO A 5 14.72 10.43 22.83
N ARG A 6 14.74 9.15 23.23
CA ARG A 6 14.43 8.00 22.34
C ARG A 6 13.12 8.12 21.56
N ASN A 7 12.18 8.94 22.03
CA ASN A 7 10.84 9.10 21.47
C ASN A 7 10.67 10.43 20.70
N THR A 8 11.75 11.17 20.48
CA THR A 8 11.72 12.49 19.82
C THR A 8 12.43 12.43 18.47
N LEU A 9 11.90 13.13 17.47
CA LEU A 9 12.37 13.15 16.09
C LEU A 9 12.43 14.57 15.56
N GLN A 10 13.56 14.96 14.96
CA GLN A 10 13.62 16.11 14.07
C GLN A 10 13.39 15.63 12.64
N HIS A 11 12.45 16.24 11.93
CA HIS A 11 12.10 15.84 10.57
C HIS A 11 12.31 16.97 9.57
N PHE A 12 12.85 16.66 8.40
CA PHE A 12 13.22 17.67 7.40
C PHE A 12 12.01 18.39 6.78
N THR A 13 10.81 17.82 6.82
CA THR A 13 9.58 18.50 6.38
C THR A 13 8.98 19.38 7.47
N HIS A 14 9.45 19.27 8.71
CA HIS A 14 9.04 20.08 9.84
C HIS A 14 10.25 20.44 10.74
N PRO A 15 11.19 21.26 10.25
CA PRO A 15 12.48 21.47 10.92
C PRO A 15 12.43 22.38 12.15
N LYS A 16 11.32 23.11 12.35
CA LYS A 16 11.22 24.13 13.43
C LYS A 16 10.96 23.52 14.80
N HIS A 17 10.18 22.43 14.85
CA HIS A 17 9.84 21.76 16.10
C HIS A 17 10.23 20.30 16.05
N SER A 18 10.46 19.72 17.23
CA SER A 18 10.67 18.28 17.35
C SER A 18 9.32 17.58 17.49
N LEU A 19 9.19 16.42 16.85
CA LEU A 19 8.02 15.56 16.98
C LEU A 19 8.25 14.56 18.10
N THR A 20 7.19 14.17 18.80
CA THR A 20 7.21 13.14 19.83
C THR A 20 6.34 11.95 19.41
N LEU A 21 6.74 10.74 19.81
CA LEU A 21 5.95 9.56 19.55
C LEU A 21 4.65 9.62 20.37
N PHE A 22 3.52 9.51 19.68
CA PHE A 22 2.17 9.55 20.22
C PHE A 22 1.40 8.31 19.75
N ASP A 23 0.65 7.68 20.65
CA ASP A 23 -0.20 6.52 20.31
C ASP A 23 -1.62 6.80 20.77
N SER A 24 -2.55 6.79 19.83
CA SER A 24 -3.98 6.85 20.12
C SER A 24 -4.73 6.04 19.08
N ASN A 25 -5.82 5.38 19.44
CA ASN A 25 -6.66 4.64 18.49
C ASN A 25 -7.46 5.57 17.54
N THR A 26 -7.00 6.80 17.31
CA THR A 26 -7.63 7.80 16.43
C THR A 26 -7.00 7.78 15.04
N LYS A 27 -7.84 8.04 14.03
CA LYS A 27 -7.37 8.26 12.66
C LYS A 27 -6.70 9.63 12.56
N TYR A 28 -5.69 9.73 11.71
CA TYR A 28 -5.00 10.98 11.38
C TYR A 28 -4.60 10.99 9.91
N SER A 29 -4.29 12.16 9.38
CA SER A 29 -3.66 12.31 8.06
C SER A 29 -2.17 12.56 8.27
N CYS A 30 -1.31 11.77 7.62
CA CYS A 30 0.13 12.02 7.69
C CYS A 30 0.50 13.23 6.83
N ASP A 31 1.13 14.24 7.41
CA ASP A 31 1.56 15.44 6.72
C ASP A 31 2.70 15.24 5.75
N GLY A 32 3.44 14.15 5.91
CA GLY A 32 4.51 13.74 5.02
C GLY A 32 3.93 13.17 3.72
N CYS A 33 3.35 11.98 3.76
CA CYS A 33 2.90 11.27 2.56
C CYS A 33 1.45 11.56 2.14
N LYS A 34 0.68 12.29 2.97
CA LYS A 34 -0.75 12.61 2.77
C LYS A 34 -1.69 11.40 2.75
N ILE A 35 -1.22 10.27 3.28
CA ILE A 35 -2.02 9.05 3.44
C ILE A 35 -2.55 8.99 4.88
N LEU A 36 -3.77 8.47 5.05
CA LEU A 36 -4.37 8.24 6.37
C LEU A 36 -3.55 7.23 7.20
N GLY A 37 -3.52 7.44 8.51
CA GLY A 37 -2.99 6.51 9.51
C GLY A 37 -3.93 6.39 10.71
N ILE A 38 -3.63 5.47 11.63
CA ILE A 38 -4.32 5.33 12.92
C ILE A 38 -3.33 4.80 13.95
N GLY A 39 -3.53 5.07 15.25
CA GLY A 39 -2.59 4.56 16.26
C GLY A 39 -1.35 5.44 16.39
N LYS A 40 -0.21 4.76 16.48
CA LYS A 40 1.12 5.32 16.61
C LYS A 40 1.51 6.26 15.47
N ARG A 41 2.08 7.40 15.85
CA ARG A 41 2.57 8.46 14.97
C ARG A 41 3.59 9.35 15.66
N TYR A 42 4.36 10.07 14.87
CA TYR A 42 5.11 11.22 15.37
C TYR A 42 4.22 12.45 15.29
N HIS A 43 3.98 13.10 16.42
CA HIS A 43 3.12 14.27 16.55
C HIS A 43 3.92 15.47 17.03
N CYS A 44 3.66 16.66 16.50
CA CYS A 44 4.20 17.90 17.04
C CYS A 44 3.23 18.45 18.11
N PRO A 45 3.64 18.69 19.37
CA PRO A 45 2.74 19.26 20.37
C PRO A 45 2.42 20.75 20.12
N GLU A 46 3.23 21.44 19.32
CA GLU A 46 3.10 22.88 19.03
C GLU A 46 2.35 23.16 17.72
N CYS A 47 2.22 22.16 16.85
CA CYS A 47 1.60 22.27 15.53
C CYS A 47 0.69 21.07 15.31
N ASP A 48 -0.44 21.26 14.63
CA ASP A 48 -1.24 20.14 14.13
C ASP A 48 -0.50 19.45 12.96
N PHE A 49 0.55 18.69 13.29
CA PHE A 49 1.46 18.05 12.35
C PHE A 49 1.73 16.60 12.80
N ASP A 50 1.32 15.66 11.96
CA ASP A 50 1.40 14.23 12.25
C ASP A 50 2.17 13.50 11.14
N LEU A 51 3.05 12.56 11.50
CA LEU A 51 3.72 11.66 10.56
C LEU A 51 3.49 10.21 10.98
N HIS A 52 3.29 9.31 10.00
CA HIS A 52 3.46 7.88 10.25
C HIS A 52 4.84 7.61 10.83
N GLU A 53 4.97 6.58 11.67
CA GLU A 53 6.26 6.18 12.24
C GLU A 53 7.32 5.98 11.15
N TYR A 54 6.95 5.31 10.05
CA TYR A 54 7.85 5.10 8.91
C TYR A 54 8.14 6.40 8.15
N CYS A 55 7.15 7.26 7.91
CA CYS A 55 7.35 8.57 7.27
C CYS A 55 8.25 9.50 8.10
N GLY A 56 8.28 9.33 9.42
CA GLY A 56 9.22 10.02 10.30
C GLY A 56 10.67 9.52 10.16
N LYS A 57 10.86 8.24 9.80
CA LYS A 57 12.17 7.57 9.76
C LYS A 57 12.62 7.16 8.37
N CYS A 58 11.90 7.58 7.33
CA CYS A 58 12.11 7.12 5.96
C CYS A 58 13.53 7.49 5.51
N PRO A 59 14.38 6.51 5.12
CA PRO A 59 15.74 6.79 4.68
C PRO A 59 15.73 7.60 3.38
N MET A 60 16.74 8.45 3.16
CA MET A 60 16.85 9.26 1.94
C MET A 60 17.08 8.43 0.68
N LYS A 61 17.68 7.25 0.84
CA LYS A 61 17.87 6.26 -0.22
C LYS A 61 17.37 4.90 0.29
N LEU A 62 16.63 4.20 -0.55
CA LEU A 62 16.05 2.90 -0.25
C LEU A 62 16.49 1.89 -1.31
N SER A 63 16.90 0.70 -0.88
CA SER A 63 16.96 -0.49 -1.73
C SER A 63 15.72 -1.32 -1.42
N SER A 64 15.05 -1.83 -2.45
CA SER A 64 13.77 -2.50 -2.28
C SER A 64 13.56 -3.62 -3.30
N PHE A 65 12.88 -4.69 -2.91
CA PHE A 65 12.54 -5.80 -3.81
C PHE A 65 11.60 -5.38 -4.94
N PHE A 66 10.84 -4.29 -4.76
CA PHE A 66 10.01 -3.71 -5.83
C PHE A 66 10.86 -3.26 -7.03
N HIS A 67 12.11 -2.89 -6.77
CA HIS A 67 13.00 -2.30 -7.76
C HIS A 67 14.46 -2.65 -7.43
N PRO A 68 14.87 -3.92 -7.59
CA PRO A 68 16.13 -4.43 -7.03
C PRO A 68 17.38 -3.88 -7.74
N TYR A 69 17.24 -3.37 -8.97
CA TYR A 69 18.36 -2.93 -9.79
C TYR A 69 18.78 -1.48 -9.54
N HIS A 70 17.91 -0.64 -8.99
CA HIS A 70 18.24 0.76 -8.68
C HIS A 70 17.75 1.18 -7.30
N SER A 71 18.54 2.02 -6.64
CA SER A 71 18.12 2.64 -5.39
C SER A 71 17.10 3.75 -5.64
N LEU A 72 16.06 3.78 -4.82
CA LEU A 72 15.04 4.81 -4.83
C LEU A 72 15.44 5.98 -3.93
N LYS A 73 15.28 7.21 -4.40
CA LYS A 73 15.53 8.43 -3.62
C LYS A 73 14.22 8.96 -3.03
N LEU A 74 14.25 9.39 -1.77
CA LEU A 74 13.11 10.04 -1.16
C LEU A 74 12.93 11.45 -1.74
N VAL A 75 11.70 11.77 -2.14
CA VAL A 75 11.30 13.05 -2.70
C VAL A 75 10.13 13.59 -1.89
N ASN A 76 10.18 14.90 -1.60
CA ASN A 76 9.06 15.63 -1.00
C ASN A 76 8.40 16.52 -2.05
N ARG A 77 7.21 16.14 -2.51
CA ARG A 77 6.43 16.95 -3.44
C ARG A 77 5.85 18.16 -2.70
N LYS A 78 6.23 19.37 -3.10
CA LYS A 78 5.52 20.58 -2.64
C LYS A 78 4.12 20.60 -3.25
N PRO A 79 3.10 21.14 -2.55
CA PRO A 79 1.76 21.29 -3.12
C PRO A 79 1.82 22.19 -4.35
N GLN A 80 1.70 21.63 -5.56
CA GLN A 80 1.63 22.40 -6.80
C GLN A 80 0.16 22.57 -7.20
N GLY A 81 -0.47 23.66 -6.74
CA GLY A 81 -1.76 24.18 -7.27
C GLY A 81 -2.76 23.12 -7.76
N GLU A 82 -3.34 23.34 -8.93
CA GLU A 82 -4.37 22.48 -9.55
C GLU A 82 -3.82 21.20 -10.20
N ARG A 83 -2.50 20.98 -10.24
CA ARG A 83 -1.87 19.80 -10.86
C ARG A 83 -1.72 18.61 -9.91
N ARG A 84 -2.63 18.45 -8.93
CA ARG A 84 -2.47 17.43 -7.87
C ARG A 84 -2.46 15.99 -8.38
N LEU A 85 -3.01 15.71 -9.57
CA LEU A 85 -3.37 14.36 -10.02
C LEU A 85 -2.48 13.77 -11.14
N ASP A 86 -1.25 14.25 -11.32
CA ASP A 86 -0.38 13.79 -12.43
C ASP A 86 0.61 12.66 -12.08
N ARG A 87 0.66 12.24 -10.81
CA ARG A 87 1.65 11.26 -10.34
C ARG A 87 1.00 10.18 -9.51
N PHE A 88 1.32 8.93 -9.84
CA PHE A 88 0.73 7.73 -9.24
C PHE A 88 1.81 6.78 -8.76
N CYS A 89 1.51 6.05 -7.69
CA CYS A 89 2.36 4.99 -7.19
C CYS A 89 2.30 3.78 -8.12
N ASN A 90 3.45 3.28 -8.58
CA ASN A 90 3.52 2.11 -9.47
C ASN A 90 3.08 0.81 -8.80
N VAL A 91 2.99 0.77 -7.46
CA VAL A 91 2.57 -0.42 -6.70
C VAL A 91 1.06 -0.43 -6.49
N CYS A 92 0.50 0.62 -5.89
CA CYS A 92 -0.92 0.65 -5.56
C CYS A 92 -1.80 1.44 -6.54
N CYS A 93 -1.21 2.12 -7.52
CA CYS A 93 -1.90 2.94 -8.52
C CYS A 93 -2.65 4.17 -7.97
N ASP A 94 -2.49 4.49 -6.68
CA ASP A 94 -3.07 5.71 -6.07
C ASP A 94 -2.19 6.94 -6.29
N SER A 95 -2.81 8.12 -6.18
CA SER A 95 -2.15 9.41 -6.33
C SER A 95 -1.03 9.63 -5.31
N ILE A 96 0.03 10.30 -5.73
CA ILE A 96 1.13 10.75 -4.87
C ILE A 96 0.96 12.23 -4.56
N GLU A 97 0.62 12.52 -3.31
CA GLU A 97 0.30 13.87 -2.85
C GLU A 97 1.36 14.49 -1.90
N GLY A 98 2.37 13.73 -1.49
CA GLY A 98 3.40 14.18 -0.55
C GLY A 98 4.74 13.48 -0.73
N LEU A 99 5.29 12.93 0.36
CA LEU A 99 6.50 12.11 0.37
C LEU A 99 6.32 10.84 -0.46
N PHE A 100 7.32 10.53 -1.29
CA PHE A 100 7.42 9.30 -2.09
C PHE A 100 8.86 8.96 -2.41
N TYR A 101 9.09 7.72 -2.82
CA TYR A 101 10.37 7.25 -3.33
C TYR A 101 10.34 7.22 -4.85
N ARG A 102 11.43 7.67 -5.49
CA ARG A 102 11.56 7.71 -6.95
C ARG A 102 12.87 7.08 -7.44
N CYS A 103 12.76 6.27 -8.48
CA CYS A 103 13.87 5.97 -9.38
C CYS A 103 13.79 6.91 -10.59
N GLU A 104 14.75 7.81 -10.74
CA GLU A 104 14.78 8.74 -11.89
C GLU A 104 15.02 8.01 -13.22
N VAL A 105 15.78 6.90 -13.19
CA VAL A 105 16.15 6.13 -14.39
C VAL A 105 14.95 5.38 -14.97
N CYS A 106 14.10 4.82 -14.11
CA CYS A 106 12.99 3.97 -14.53
C CYS A 106 11.62 4.65 -14.45
N ASP A 107 11.58 5.92 -14.03
CA ASP A 107 10.34 6.64 -13.68
C ASP A 107 9.42 5.82 -12.76
N PHE A 108 10.05 5.16 -11.78
CA PHE A 108 9.37 4.30 -10.81
C PHE A 108 9.16 5.06 -9.51
N ASP A 109 7.90 5.31 -9.18
CA ASP A 109 7.46 5.99 -7.99
C ASP A 109 6.68 5.07 -7.07
N VAL A 110 6.93 5.18 -5.77
CA VAL A 110 6.25 4.37 -4.76
C VAL A 110 6.04 5.16 -3.48
N HIS A 111 4.85 5.03 -2.88
CA HIS A 111 4.60 5.62 -1.55
C HIS A 111 5.53 5.00 -0.50
N PRO A 112 5.95 5.75 0.53
CA PRO A 112 6.78 5.20 1.60
C PRO A 112 6.12 3.98 2.26
N LEU A 113 4.79 4.01 2.47
CA LEU A 113 4.05 2.88 3.04
C LEU A 113 3.99 1.66 2.12
N CYS A 114 3.91 1.84 0.80
CA CYS A 114 3.92 0.72 -0.15
C CYS A 114 5.25 -0.05 -0.08
N THR A 115 6.36 0.63 0.25
CA THR A 115 7.67 -0.04 0.44
C THR A 115 7.73 -0.94 1.67
N GLN A 116 6.76 -0.82 2.59
CA GLN A 116 6.65 -1.63 3.80
C GLN A 116 5.78 -2.88 3.61
N LEU A 117 5.22 -3.08 2.42
CA LEU A 117 4.51 -4.31 2.10
C LEU A 117 5.48 -5.50 2.08
N PRO A 118 5.06 -6.66 2.58
CA PRO A 118 5.90 -7.83 2.64
C PRO A 118 6.05 -8.44 1.25
N GLU A 119 7.27 -8.82 0.87
CA GLU A 119 7.53 -9.50 -0.40
C GLU A 119 6.76 -10.82 -0.49
N THR A 120 6.61 -11.53 0.64
CA THR A 120 5.92 -12.80 0.71
C THR A 120 4.92 -12.84 1.86
N LEU A 121 3.76 -13.47 1.66
CA LEU A 121 2.80 -13.73 2.73
C LEU A 121 2.17 -15.13 2.61
N ARG A 122 1.60 -15.62 3.71
CA ARG A 122 0.76 -16.83 3.74
C ARG A 122 -0.69 -16.42 3.93
N HIS A 123 -1.57 -17.01 3.13
CA HIS A 123 -2.99 -16.66 3.15
C HIS A 123 -3.84 -17.84 3.62
N ALA A 124 -4.93 -17.56 4.35
CA ALA A 124 -5.79 -18.60 4.92
C ALA A 124 -6.41 -19.53 3.87
N LEU A 125 -6.78 -18.96 2.72
CA LEU A 125 -7.31 -19.69 1.56
C LEU A 125 -6.23 -20.42 0.74
N HIS A 126 -4.95 -20.19 1.02
CA HIS A 126 -3.84 -20.79 0.28
C HIS A 126 -2.63 -21.03 1.19
N GLN A 127 -2.69 -22.13 1.93
CA GLN A 127 -1.66 -22.51 2.90
C GLN A 127 -0.50 -23.32 2.30
N VAL A 128 -0.69 -23.86 1.08
CA VAL A 128 0.25 -24.77 0.44
C VAL A 128 1.53 -24.04 0.02
N HIS A 129 1.39 -22.87 -0.61
CA HIS A 129 2.51 -22.06 -1.05
C HIS A 129 2.40 -20.62 -0.51
N PRO A 130 3.53 -19.97 -0.19
CA PRO A 130 3.52 -18.54 0.08
C PRO A 130 3.18 -17.76 -1.20
N LEU A 131 2.37 -16.71 -1.06
CA LEU A 131 2.12 -15.75 -2.12
C LEU A 131 3.29 -14.76 -2.18
N LYS A 132 3.72 -14.39 -3.38
CA LYS A 132 4.71 -13.32 -3.60
C LYS A 132 4.03 -12.06 -4.14
N LEU A 133 4.44 -10.90 -3.65
CA LEU A 133 4.02 -9.61 -4.19
C LEU A 133 4.79 -9.33 -5.48
N LEU A 134 4.09 -9.35 -6.61
CA LEU A 134 4.70 -9.24 -7.93
C LEU A 134 3.87 -8.30 -8.82
N GLY A 135 4.56 -7.51 -9.64
CA GLY A 135 3.95 -6.89 -10.83
C GLY A 135 3.75 -7.96 -11.90
N SER A 136 2.55 -8.05 -12.46
CA SER A 136 2.21 -9.06 -13.48
C SER A 136 1.97 -8.42 -14.83
N THR A 137 2.54 -8.96 -15.91
CA THR A 137 2.19 -8.59 -17.28
C THR A 137 0.89 -9.25 -17.75
N GLU A 138 0.44 -10.28 -17.03
CA GLU A 138 -0.76 -11.04 -17.33
C GLU A 138 -1.96 -10.50 -16.57
N SER A 139 -3.13 -10.59 -17.19
CA SER A 139 -4.40 -10.42 -16.47
C SER A 139 -4.66 -11.62 -15.57
N GLY A 140 -5.41 -11.41 -14.50
CA GLY A 140 -5.85 -12.48 -13.60
C GLY A 140 -7.15 -12.11 -12.91
N THR A 141 -7.58 -12.93 -11.95
CA THR A 141 -8.80 -12.68 -11.19
C THR A 141 -8.50 -12.86 -9.72
N CYS A 142 -8.86 -11.87 -8.91
CA CYS A 142 -8.68 -11.94 -7.47
C CYS A 142 -9.63 -12.98 -6.88
N VAL A 143 -9.10 -13.93 -6.11
CA VAL A 143 -9.90 -15.02 -5.52
C VAL A 143 -10.86 -14.53 -4.42
N ILE A 144 -10.61 -13.34 -3.87
CA ILE A 144 -11.41 -12.76 -2.78
C ILE A 144 -12.62 -12.02 -3.34
N CYS A 145 -12.39 -10.98 -4.14
CA CYS A 145 -13.47 -10.12 -4.66
C CYS A 145 -13.99 -10.55 -6.03
N ARG A 146 -13.39 -11.57 -6.65
CA ARG A 146 -13.69 -12.04 -8.02
C ARG A 146 -13.50 -10.99 -9.12
N GLY A 147 -12.94 -9.84 -8.78
CA GLY A 147 -12.63 -8.76 -9.71
C GLY A 147 -11.37 -9.03 -10.53
N ALA A 148 -11.28 -8.38 -11.69
CA ALA A 148 -10.11 -8.48 -12.57
C ALA A 148 -8.87 -7.87 -11.91
N CYS A 149 -7.74 -8.56 -12.07
CA CYS A 149 -6.42 -8.04 -11.80
C CYS A 149 -5.81 -7.63 -13.15
N ASN A 150 -5.83 -6.33 -13.44
CA ASN A 150 -5.33 -5.79 -14.71
C ASN A 150 -3.86 -6.13 -14.97
N ALA A 151 -3.49 -6.25 -16.24
CA ALA A 151 -2.09 -6.27 -16.62
C ALA A 151 -1.35 -5.05 -16.03
N SER A 152 -0.11 -5.25 -15.64
CA SER A 152 0.78 -4.31 -14.95
C SER A 152 0.42 -3.95 -13.51
N SER A 153 -0.64 -4.53 -12.92
CA SER A 153 -0.94 -4.33 -11.49
C SER A 153 -0.07 -5.21 -10.59
N TRP A 154 0.34 -4.64 -9.45
CA TRP A 154 0.94 -5.41 -8.37
C TRP A 154 -0.14 -6.16 -7.58
N ARG A 155 0.13 -7.43 -7.30
CA ARG A 155 -0.78 -8.32 -6.58
C ARG A 155 0.00 -9.41 -5.86
N TYR A 156 -0.61 -10.04 -4.86
CA TYR A 156 -0.06 -11.25 -4.27
C TYR A 156 -0.43 -12.44 -5.14
N ARG A 157 0.59 -13.15 -5.64
CA ARG A 157 0.43 -14.25 -6.58
C ARG A 157 1.18 -15.50 -6.12
N CYS A 158 0.53 -16.65 -6.26
CA CYS A 158 1.21 -17.94 -6.35
C CYS A 158 1.11 -18.42 -7.80
N ILE A 159 2.22 -18.26 -8.53
CA ILE A 159 2.33 -18.64 -9.96
C ILE A 159 1.97 -20.11 -10.21
N PRO A 160 2.52 -21.10 -9.48
CA PRO A 160 2.22 -22.51 -9.79
C PRO A 160 0.76 -22.89 -9.57
N CYS A 161 0.01 -22.12 -8.77
CA CYS A 161 -1.40 -22.40 -8.49
C CYS A 161 -2.37 -21.45 -9.21
N GLY A 162 -1.88 -20.46 -9.96
CA GLY A 162 -2.73 -19.43 -10.57
C GLY A 162 -3.56 -18.65 -9.54
N PHE A 163 -3.02 -18.46 -8.33
CA PHE A 163 -3.76 -17.90 -7.20
C PHE A 163 -3.39 -16.43 -7.00
N ASP A 164 -4.34 -15.52 -7.26
CA ASP A 164 -4.14 -14.07 -7.23
C ASP A 164 -5.02 -13.39 -6.15
N ILE A 165 -4.44 -12.44 -5.41
CA ILE A 165 -5.15 -11.55 -4.49
C ILE A 165 -4.69 -10.10 -4.74
N HIS A 166 -5.62 -9.16 -4.95
CA HIS A 166 -5.30 -7.72 -4.94
C HIS A 166 -4.66 -7.33 -3.61
N ILE A 167 -3.74 -6.35 -3.61
CA ILE A 167 -3.15 -5.84 -2.35
C ILE A 167 -4.25 -5.45 -1.35
N ASP A 168 -5.31 -4.79 -1.83
CA ASP A 168 -6.42 -4.34 -1.00
C ASP A 168 -7.31 -5.47 -0.46
N CYS A 169 -7.32 -6.60 -1.15
CA CYS A 169 -8.13 -7.76 -0.77
C CYS A 169 -7.43 -8.63 0.27
N VAL A 170 -6.13 -8.44 0.49
CA VAL A 170 -5.38 -9.21 1.49
C VAL A 170 -6.00 -9.03 2.87
N THR A 171 -6.52 -7.85 3.22
CA THR A 171 -7.06 -7.61 4.58
C THR A 171 -8.48 -8.10 4.82
N ILE A 172 -9.15 -8.64 3.80
CA ILE A 172 -10.54 -9.06 3.90
C ILE A 172 -10.61 -10.39 4.66
N GLN A 173 -11.38 -10.42 5.75
CA GLN A 173 -11.53 -11.63 6.55
C GLN A 173 -12.31 -12.72 5.79
N CYS A 174 -11.77 -13.93 5.80
CA CYS A 174 -12.40 -15.11 5.24
C CYS A 174 -13.29 -15.80 6.28
N GLU A 175 -14.45 -16.28 5.86
CA GLU A 175 -15.40 -16.98 6.74
C GLU A 175 -14.91 -18.41 7.02
N LYS A 176 -14.94 -18.83 8.29
CA LYS A 176 -14.68 -20.21 8.69
C LYS A 176 -15.92 -21.06 8.45
N ARG A 177 -15.81 -22.13 7.67
CA ARG A 177 -16.84 -23.18 7.56
C ARG A 177 -16.41 -24.38 8.37
N THR A 178 -17.12 -24.63 9.47
CA THR A 178 -17.01 -25.86 10.25
C THR A 178 -17.87 -26.93 9.59
N THR A 179 -17.23 -27.91 8.94
CA THR A 179 -17.92 -29.14 8.55
C THR A 179 -18.02 -30.05 9.78
N THR A 180 -19.24 -30.40 10.16
CA THR A 180 -19.53 -31.43 11.17
C THR A 180 -19.22 -32.81 10.58
N ASP A 181 -17.93 -33.12 10.44
CA ASP A 181 -17.31 -34.42 10.71
C ASP A 181 -15.85 -34.34 10.22
N ARG A 182 -14.88 -34.57 11.12
CA ARG A 182 -13.42 -34.63 10.88
C ARG A 182 -12.69 -33.31 10.51
N GLY A 183 -12.76 -32.31 11.38
CA GLY A 183 -11.55 -31.74 12.00
C GLY A 183 -10.52 -30.90 11.20
N ILE A 184 -10.86 -30.30 10.05
CA ILE A 184 -10.01 -29.23 9.45
C ILE A 184 -10.89 -28.02 9.09
N PRO A 185 -10.66 -26.82 9.67
CA PRO A 185 -11.39 -25.63 9.28
C PRO A 185 -11.15 -25.29 7.80
N THR A 186 -12.21 -25.20 7.01
CA THR A 186 -12.14 -24.66 5.65
C THR A 186 -12.48 -23.17 5.69
N TYR A 187 -11.72 -22.35 4.96
CA TYR A 187 -11.97 -20.92 4.84
C TYR A 187 -12.56 -20.65 3.46
N VAL A 188 -13.53 -19.75 3.37
CA VAL A 188 -14.09 -19.26 2.10
C VAL A 188 -14.08 -17.73 2.06
N PRO A 189 -13.92 -17.11 0.87
CA PRO A 189 -14.15 -15.67 0.73
C PRO A 189 -15.54 -15.28 1.26
N PRO A 190 -15.70 -14.08 1.84
CA PRO A 190 -16.98 -13.67 2.40
C PRO A 190 -18.09 -13.60 1.35
N SER A 191 -19.30 -13.99 1.79
CA SER A 191 -20.49 -14.05 0.95
C SER A 191 -20.98 -12.62 0.62
N GLY A 192 -21.10 -12.25 -0.66
CA GLY A 192 -21.70 -10.96 -1.08
C GLY A 192 -20.75 -9.77 -1.19
N PHE A 193 -19.43 -10.00 -1.28
CA PHE A 193 -18.51 -8.92 -1.68
C PHE A 193 -18.56 -8.74 -3.20
N ASP A 194 -19.61 -8.08 -3.69
CA ASP A 194 -19.66 -7.60 -5.08
C ASP A 194 -18.54 -6.57 -5.24
N GLY A 195 -17.45 -6.99 -5.88
CA GLY A 195 -16.29 -6.15 -6.12
C GLY A 195 -16.74 -4.81 -6.71
N TYR A 196 -16.58 -3.74 -5.94
CA TYR A 196 -16.80 -2.39 -6.45
C TYR A 196 -15.89 -2.24 -7.66
N ALA A 197 -16.52 -2.00 -8.82
CA ALA A 197 -15.83 -1.85 -10.08
C ALA A 197 -14.58 -0.99 -9.87
N TYR A 198 -13.41 -1.54 -10.19
CA TYR A 198 -12.25 -0.73 -10.51
C TYR A 198 -12.70 0.12 -11.71
N GLY A 199 -13.23 1.30 -11.42
CA GLY A 199 -13.72 2.24 -12.40
C GLY A 199 -12.52 2.58 -13.26
N ASN A 200 -12.49 2.02 -14.46
CA ASN A 200 -11.46 2.16 -15.47
C ASN A 200 -11.12 3.65 -15.67
N PRO A 201 -9.98 4.15 -15.17
CA PRO A 201 -9.41 5.34 -15.78
C PRO A 201 -8.64 4.76 -16.96
N TYR A 202 -8.98 5.20 -18.17
CA TYR A 202 -8.08 5.04 -19.31
C TYR A 202 -6.71 5.59 -18.90
N TYR A 203 -5.85 4.75 -18.36
CA TYR A 203 -4.46 5.08 -18.09
C TYR A 203 -3.68 4.70 -19.35
N PRO A 204 -2.91 5.63 -19.93
CA PRO A 204 -2.05 5.28 -21.03
C PRO A 204 -1.12 4.17 -20.56
N SER A 205 -1.14 3.05 -21.29
CA SER A 205 -0.21 1.95 -21.09
C SER A 205 1.23 2.49 -21.07
N PRO A 206 2.12 2.00 -20.20
CA PRO A 206 3.55 2.25 -20.32
C PRO A 206 4.11 1.43 -21.49
N LEU A 207 3.66 1.76 -22.71
CA LEU A 207 4.36 1.42 -23.93
C LEU A 207 5.49 2.43 -24.07
N ASN A 208 6.68 2.11 -23.56
CA ASN A 208 7.84 1.83 -24.42
C ASN A 208 9.10 1.65 -23.56
N MET A 209 9.54 0.40 -23.42
CA MET A 209 10.90 0.04 -23.00
C MET A 209 11.79 -0.32 -24.20
N HIS A 210 11.48 0.13 -25.43
CA HIS A 210 12.38 0.01 -26.58
C HIS A 210 12.31 1.23 -27.51
N HIS A 211 13.46 1.64 -28.04
CA HIS A 211 13.69 2.88 -28.78
C HIS A 211 12.90 3.08 -30.10
N ASN A 212 12.73 4.37 -30.43
CA ASN A 212 12.64 5.05 -31.73
C ASN A 212 11.27 5.56 -32.24
N TYR A 213 11.32 6.85 -32.59
CA TYR A 213 10.44 7.69 -33.42
C TYR A 213 9.04 8.11 -32.90
N MET A 214 8.91 9.42 -32.68
CA MET A 214 7.64 10.15 -32.52
C MET A 214 7.02 10.51 -33.88
N PRO A 215 5.69 10.70 -33.92
CA PRO A 215 5.16 11.97 -34.41
C PRO A 215 4.12 12.61 -33.47
N GLN A 216 4.00 13.94 -33.60
CA GLN A 216 3.17 14.86 -32.80
C GLN A 216 1.64 14.81 -33.12
N PRO A 217 0.78 15.45 -32.28
CA PRO A 217 -0.65 15.13 -32.15
C PRO A 217 -1.59 16.02 -32.98
N GLN A 218 -2.77 15.49 -33.32
CA GLN A 218 -3.93 16.28 -33.74
C GLN A 218 -4.99 16.34 -32.64
N HIS A 219 -5.45 17.57 -32.41
CA HIS A 219 -6.49 18.00 -31.47
C HIS A 219 -7.85 17.33 -31.70
N GLN A 220 -8.61 17.07 -30.62
CA GLN A 220 -10.04 17.38 -30.51
C GLN A 220 -10.59 17.17 -29.08
N ASN A 221 -11.81 17.66 -28.86
CA ASN A 221 -12.22 18.52 -27.76
C ASN A 221 -13.01 17.83 -26.63
N HIS A 222 -12.82 18.33 -25.41
CA HIS A 222 -13.76 18.57 -24.29
C HIS A 222 -14.97 17.63 -24.02
N GLY A 223 -14.99 17.09 -22.81
CA GLY A 223 -16.19 16.77 -22.03
C GLY A 223 -15.87 16.85 -20.53
N GLN A 224 -16.48 17.79 -19.81
CA GLN A 224 -16.28 18.01 -18.38
C GLN A 224 -16.79 16.82 -17.57
N VAL A 225 -15.91 16.17 -16.80
CA VAL A 225 -16.29 15.23 -15.75
C VAL A 225 -15.86 15.82 -14.41
N GLN A 226 -16.85 16.16 -13.58
CA GLN A 226 -16.67 16.56 -12.20
C GLN A 226 -16.17 15.32 -11.41
N THR A 227 -14.92 15.33 -10.96
CA THR A 227 -14.38 14.24 -10.13
C THR A 227 -14.28 14.66 -8.67
N HIS A 228 -15.13 14.03 -7.85
CA HIS A 228 -15.09 14.06 -6.39
C HIS A 228 -13.69 13.71 -5.83
N HIS A 229 -13.31 14.39 -4.74
CA HIS A 229 -12.05 14.25 -4.01
C HIS A 229 -11.70 12.79 -3.64
N GLY A 230 -10.69 12.21 -4.31
CA GLY A 230 -10.30 10.80 -4.23
C GLY A 230 -9.09 10.50 -3.32
N GLY A 231 -9.22 10.69 -2.01
CA GLY A 231 -8.19 10.32 -1.01
C GLY A 231 -8.55 9.07 -0.17
N GLY A 232 -9.30 8.12 -0.72
CA GLY A 232 -10.33 7.44 0.08
C GLY A 232 -10.12 6.03 0.62
N ARG A 233 -9.29 5.13 0.06
CA ARG A 233 -9.43 3.68 0.40
C ARG A 233 -8.13 2.90 0.61
N ILE A 234 -7.11 3.04 -0.24
CA ILE A 234 -5.85 2.27 -0.10
C ILE A 234 -5.09 2.69 1.16
N GLY A 235 -5.15 3.96 1.56
CA GLY A 235 -4.55 4.41 2.81
C GLY A 235 -4.99 3.64 4.05
N GLN A 236 -6.25 3.17 4.08
CA GLN A 236 -6.77 2.35 5.18
C GLN A 236 -6.29 0.89 5.08
N VAL A 237 -6.16 0.34 3.87
CA VAL A 237 -5.71 -1.06 3.67
C VAL A 237 -4.20 -1.19 3.88
N MET A 238 -3.41 -0.27 3.32
CA MET A 238 -1.97 -0.18 3.56
C MET A 238 -1.66 -0.05 5.05
N PHE A 239 -2.48 0.72 5.77
CA PHE A 239 -2.39 0.80 7.22
C PHE A 239 -2.66 -0.55 7.90
N GLY A 240 -3.74 -1.26 7.52
CA GLY A 240 -4.06 -2.57 8.06
C GLY A 240 -2.95 -3.60 7.84
N LEU A 241 -2.31 -3.58 6.66
CA LEU A 241 -1.20 -4.46 6.33
C LEU A 241 0.07 -4.09 7.13
N VAL A 242 0.49 -2.83 7.12
CA VAL A 242 1.73 -2.38 7.78
C VAL A 242 1.63 -2.50 9.31
N LYS A 243 0.47 -2.22 9.93
CA LYS A 243 0.27 -2.40 11.39
C LYS A 243 0.38 -3.89 11.80
N THR A 244 -0.22 -4.78 11.01
CA THR A 244 -0.20 -6.23 11.29
C THR A 244 1.19 -6.85 11.11
N LEU A 245 2.07 -6.19 10.37
CA LEU A 245 3.46 -6.62 10.13
C LEU A 245 4.48 -5.93 11.05
N GLY A 246 4.17 -4.73 11.56
CA GLY A 246 5.05 -3.94 12.43
C GLY A 246 5.06 -4.38 13.90
N THR A 247 4.05 -5.13 14.37
CA THR A 247 4.11 -5.84 15.66
C THR A 247 4.92 -7.12 15.49
N GLY A 248 6.25 -6.98 15.55
CA GLY A 248 7.17 -8.12 15.50
C GLY A 248 6.71 -9.24 16.44
N VAL A 249 6.71 -10.46 15.87
CA VAL A 249 6.59 -11.81 16.48
C VAL A 249 5.47 -12.70 15.91
N PHE A 250 4.40 -12.20 15.25
CA PHE A 250 3.42 -13.11 14.61
C PHE A 250 2.73 -12.53 13.37
N SER A 251 3.26 -12.77 12.16
CA SER A 251 2.54 -12.45 10.90
C SER A 251 2.56 -13.58 9.87
N ASN A 252 2.88 -14.82 10.28
CA ASN A 252 2.77 -15.99 9.39
C ASN A 252 1.32 -16.49 9.22
N MET A 253 0.32 -15.82 9.82
CA MET A 253 -1.10 -16.17 9.70
C MET A 253 -1.94 -14.90 9.75
N ILE A 254 -2.29 -14.30 8.60
CA ILE A 254 -3.11 -13.08 8.67
C ILE A 254 -4.63 -13.37 8.72
N PHE A 255 -5.16 -14.57 8.39
CA PHE A 255 -6.63 -14.77 8.49
C PHE A 255 -7.10 -16.15 8.99
N GLY A 256 -6.63 -16.63 10.15
CA GLY A 256 -7.08 -17.95 10.61
C GLY A 256 -6.90 -18.39 12.05
N THR A 257 -6.82 -17.52 13.07
CA THR A 257 -6.83 -17.97 14.48
C THR A 257 -7.81 -17.19 15.34
N ASP A 258 -8.57 -17.95 16.12
CA ASP A 258 -9.21 -17.49 17.34
C ASP A 258 -8.13 -17.55 18.44
N LEU A 259 -7.90 -16.45 19.15
CA LEU A 259 -6.90 -16.37 20.23
C LEU A 259 -7.45 -16.89 21.58
N SER A 260 -8.68 -17.39 21.62
CA SER A 260 -9.25 -18.00 22.83
C SER A 260 -8.57 -19.32 23.23
N SER A 261 -7.85 -19.99 22.32
CA SER A 261 -7.23 -21.30 22.59
C SER A 261 -5.81 -21.24 23.17
N PHE A 262 -5.23 -20.06 23.40
CA PHE A 262 -3.89 -19.92 24.00
C PHE A 262 -3.89 -19.70 25.52
N PHE A 263 -5.06 -19.49 26.13
CA PHE A 263 -5.20 -19.31 27.59
C PHE A 263 -5.85 -20.51 28.30
N ALA A 264 -5.94 -21.66 27.63
CA ALA A 264 -6.43 -22.89 28.23
C ALA A 264 -5.30 -23.89 28.46
N THR A 265 -4.43 -23.62 29.44
CA THR A 265 -3.98 -24.58 30.46
C THR A 265 -3.20 -23.86 31.56
#